data_AF-A0A1B6KWS9-F1
#
_entry.id   AF-A0A1B6KWS9-F1
#
_cell.length_a   1.000
_cell.length_b   1.000
_cell.length_c   1.000
_cell.angle_alpha   90.00
_cell.angle_beta   90.00
_cell.angle_gamma   90.00
#
_symmetry.space_group_name_H-M   'P 1'
#
loop_
_entity.id
_entity.type
_entity.pdbx_description
1 polymer ?
#
loop_
_entity_poly.entity_id
_entity_poly.type
_entity_poly.pdbx_seq_one_letter_code
_entity_poly.pdbx_strand_id
1 'polypeptide(L)'
;LFGRKRVLVFTSIPFSASWLVTVFANSVEVMFATGFVGGFCCAIVLLVSQVYISEIAGPDIRGCLSAVLKIFGHIGVLISFAVGAYLDWRQLAFVVAGAPLMLLMSILYIPETP
;
A
#
# COMPACT_ATOMS: atom_id res chain seq x y z
N LEU A 1 5.64 19.98 -9.45
CA LEU A 1 4.27 20.54 -9.62
C LEU A 1 3.15 19.71 -9.00
N PHE A 2 3.38 18.49 -8.52
CA PHE A 2 2.69 17.94 -7.34
C PHE A 2 3.77 17.26 -6.50
N GLY A 3 3.90 17.63 -5.22
CA GLY A 3 4.87 16.99 -4.34
C GLY A 3 4.56 15.50 -4.22
N ARG A 4 5.53 14.61 -4.47
CA ARG A 4 5.32 13.15 -4.46
C ARG A 4 4.71 12.67 -3.15
N LYS A 5 5.10 13.30 -2.04
CA LYS A 5 4.49 13.14 -0.72
C LYS A 5 2.99 13.46 -0.73
N ARG A 6 2.56 14.57 -1.32
CA ARG A 6 1.14 14.95 -1.38
C ARG A 6 0.32 13.95 -2.18
N VAL A 7 0.85 13.41 -3.26
CA VAL A 7 0.21 12.34 -4.03
C VAL A 7 0.09 11.06 -3.18
N LEU A 8 1.15 10.69 -2.47
CA LEU A 8 1.15 9.56 -1.54
C LEU A 8 0.12 9.74 -0.41
N VAL A 9 0.06 10.90 0.24
CA VAL A 9 -0.95 11.19 1.28
C VAL A 9 -2.37 11.10 0.70
N PHE A 10 -2.61 11.78 -0.43
CA PHE A 10 -3.93 11.83 -1.06
C PHE A 10 -4.40 10.45 -1.53
N THR A 11 -3.49 9.56 -1.92
CA THR A 11 -3.80 8.20 -2.36
C THR A 11 -3.91 7.22 -1.18
N SER A 12 -3.12 7.41 -0.13
CA SER A 12 -3.15 6.53 1.04
C SER A 12 -4.45 6.63 1.82
N ILE A 13 -5.09 7.81 1.86
CA ILE A 13 -6.41 7.99 2.51
C ILE A 13 -7.49 7.08 1.88
N PRO A 14 -7.79 7.17 0.57
CA PRO A 14 -8.77 6.29 -0.08
C PRO A 14 -8.31 4.84 -0.08
N PHE A 15 -6.99 4.57 -0.10
CA PHE A 15 -6.48 3.21 0.03
C PHE A 15 -6.82 2.59 1.39
N SER A 16 -6.51 3.27 2.49
CA SER A 16 -6.87 2.82 3.84
C SER A 16 -8.38 2.70 4.01
N ALA A 17 -9.16 3.67 3.50
CA ALA A 17 -10.61 3.62 3.54
C ALA A 17 -11.17 2.40 2.79
N SER A 18 -10.64 2.07 1.61
CA SER A 18 -11.10 0.91 0.83
C SER A 18 -10.92 -0.41 1.57
N TRP A 19 -9.83 -0.56 2.33
CA TRP A 19 -9.58 -1.73 3.15
C TRP A 19 -10.48 -1.77 4.38
N LEU A 20 -10.73 -0.63 5.04
CA LEU A 20 -11.69 -0.57 6.14
C LEU A 20 -13.10 -0.94 5.68
N VAL A 21 -13.55 -0.46 4.52
CA VAL A 21 -14.85 -0.82 3.95
C VAL A 21 -14.89 -2.31 3.58
N THR A 22 -13.78 -2.88 3.10
CA THR A 22 -13.67 -4.32 2.81
C THR A 22 -13.90 -5.19 4.05
N VAL A 23 -13.40 -4.76 5.22
CA VAL A 23 -13.62 -5.48 6.49
C VAL A 23 -15.10 -5.56 6.86
N PHE A 24 -15.85 -4.47 6.64
CA PHE A 24 -17.27 -4.37 6.97
C PHE A 24 -18.18 -4.71 5.78
N ALA A 25 -17.64 -5.26 4.70
CA ALA A 25 -18.42 -5.58 3.51
C ALA A 25 -19.48 -6.66 3.81
N ASN A 26 -20.73 -6.35 3.45
CA ASN A 26 -21.88 -7.24 3.61
C ASN A 26 -22.43 -7.76 2.27
N SER A 27 -21.90 -7.28 1.14
CA SER A 27 -22.27 -7.74 -0.19
C SER A 27 -21.03 -7.91 -1.07
N VAL A 28 -21.12 -8.82 -2.04
CA VAL A 28 -20.04 -9.10 -3.00
C VAL A 28 -19.77 -7.88 -3.89
N GLU A 29 -20.81 -7.10 -4.21
CA GLU A 29 -20.68 -5.85 -4.97
C GLU A 29 -19.76 -4.84 -4.28
N VAL A 30 -19.89 -4.69 -2.96
CA VAL A 30 -19.00 -3.82 -2.17
C VAL A 30 -17.57 -4.33 -2.22
N MET A 31 -17.36 -5.65 -2.14
CA MET A 31 -16.01 -6.23 -2.27
C MET A 31 -15.37 -5.99 -3.64
N PHE A 32 -16.16 -6.04 -4.72
CA PHE A 32 -15.65 -5.69 -6.05
C PHE A 32 -15.32 -4.20 -6.17
N ALA A 33 -16.18 -3.33 -5.65
CA ALA A 33 -15.97 -1.89 -5.67
C ALA A 33 -14.71 -1.51 -4.87
N THR A 34 -14.55 -2.03 -3.65
CA THR A 34 -13.36 -1.78 -2.83
C THR A 34 -12.12 -2.44 -3.42
N GLY A 35 -12.24 -3.60 -4.06
CA GLY A 35 -11.15 -4.25 -4.77
C GLY A 35 -10.62 -3.42 -5.93
N PHE A 36 -11.51 -2.83 -6.74
CA PHE A 36 -11.12 -1.93 -7.82
C PHE A 36 -10.42 -0.67 -7.30
N VAL A 37 -11.02 0.01 -6.32
CA VAL A 37 -10.45 1.23 -5.72
C VAL A 37 -9.12 0.92 -5.03
N GLY A 38 -9.05 -0.16 -4.28
CA GLY A 38 -7.86 -0.60 -3.57
C GLY A 38 -6.73 -0.96 -4.53
N GLY A 39 -7.03 -1.69 -5.61
CA GLY A 39 -6.06 -2.01 -6.65
C GLY A 39 -5.53 -0.77 -7.38
N PHE A 40 -6.40 0.16 -7.73
CA PHE A 40 -6.02 1.43 -8.35
C PHE A 40 -5.12 2.27 -7.45
N CYS A 41 -5.48 2.42 -6.17
CA CYS A 41 -4.65 3.16 -5.21
C CYS A 41 -3.31 2.47 -4.96
N CYS A 42 -3.30 1.14 -4.85
CA CYS A 42 -2.07 0.35 -4.70
C CYS A 42 -1.10 0.58 -5.87
N ALA A 43 -1.60 0.59 -7.11
CA ALA A 43 -0.79 0.84 -8.29
C ALA A 43 -0.13 2.24 -8.25
N ILE A 44 -0.88 3.27 -7.86
CA ILE A 44 -0.35 4.63 -7.70
C ILE A 44 0.73 4.67 -6.61
N VAL A 45 0.47 4.10 -5.43
CA VAL A 45 1.44 4.07 -4.32
C VAL A 45 2.73 3.39 -4.74
N LEU A 46 2.65 2.23 -5.41
CA LEU A 46 3.82 1.50 -5.89
C LEU A 46 4.62 2.33 -6.89
N LEU A 47 3.96 2.94 -7.86
CA LEU A 47 4.61 3.78 -8.87
C LEU A 47 5.30 4.99 -8.24
N VAL A 48 4.60 5.74 -7.40
CA VAL A 48 5.15 6.94 -6.75
C VAL A 48 6.29 6.58 -5.80
N SER A 49 6.21 5.45 -5.08
CA SER A 49 7.26 5.00 -4.16
C SER A 49 8.56 4.64 -4.90
N GLN A 50 8.45 3.91 -6.02
CA GLN A 50 9.60 3.56 -6.87
C GLN A 50 10.27 4.81 -7.44
N VAL A 51 9.44 5.73 -7.93
CA VAL A 51 9.89 7.00 -8.49
C VAL A 51 10.56 7.86 -7.40
N TYR A 52 9.97 7.97 -6.22
CA TYR A 52 10.54 8.67 -5.06
C TYR A 52 11.93 8.13 -4.69
N ILE A 53 12.04 6.80 -4.54
CA ILE A 53 13.31 6.15 -4.26
C ILE A 53 14.35 6.41 -5.35
N SER A 54 13.95 6.42 -6.62
CA SER A 54 14.88 6.71 -7.71
C SER A 54 15.38 8.16 -7.75
N GLU A 55 14.68 9.11 -7.11
CA GLU A 55 15.16 10.49 -6.96
C GLU A 55 16.13 10.67 -5.80
N ILE A 56 15.86 10.01 -4.66
CA ILE A 56 16.70 10.14 -3.46
C ILE A 56 17.94 9.24 -3.49
N ALA A 57 17.91 8.15 -4.27
CA ALA A 57 18.98 7.18 -4.35
C ALA A 57 20.06 7.61 -5.36
N GLY A 58 21.32 7.43 -5.00
CA GLY A 58 22.43 7.57 -5.94
C GLY A 58 22.32 6.57 -7.10
N PRO A 59 22.88 6.90 -8.29
CA PRO A 59 22.74 6.11 -9.51
C PRO A 59 23.22 4.65 -9.37
N ASP A 60 24.18 4.39 -8.47
CA ASP A 60 24.76 3.07 -8.24
C ASP A 60 23.88 2.15 -7.37
N ILE A 61 23.06 2.72 -6.48
CA ILE A 61 22.24 1.94 -5.51
C ILE A 61 20.74 1.92 -5.85
N ARG A 62 20.29 2.70 -6.83
CA ARG A 62 18.87 2.80 -7.23
C ARG A 62 18.25 1.45 -7.57
N GLY A 63 19.00 0.59 -8.27
CA GLY A 63 18.54 -0.73 -8.68
C GLY A 63 18.34 -1.66 -7.49
N CYS A 64 19.28 -1.62 -6.53
CA CYS A 64 19.20 -2.38 -5.29
C CYS A 64 18.00 -1.94 -4.45
N LEU A 65 17.82 -0.63 -4.24
CA LEU A 65 16.70 -0.10 -3.43
C LEU A 65 15.33 -0.43 -4.04
N SER A 66 15.20 -0.36 -5.37
CA SER A 66 14.00 -0.77 -6.10
C SER A 66 13.70 -2.26 -5.93
N ALA A 67 14.74 -3.11 -6.02
CA ALA A 67 14.61 -4.55 -5.83
C ALA A 67 14.19 -4.90 -4.39
N VAL A 68 14.78 -4.25 -3.39
CA VAL A 68 14.41 -4.41 -1.98
C VAL A 68 12.93 -4.15 -1.76
N LEU A 69 12.38 -3.06 -2.31
CA LEU A 69 10.94 -2.79 -2.22
C LEU A 69 10.08 -3.92 -2.82
N LYS A 70 10.47 -4.46 -3.98
CA LYS A 70 9.74 -5.57 -4.62
C LYS A 70 9.78 -6.82 -3.75
N ILE A 71 10.94 -7.13 -3.16
CA ILE A 71 11.11 -8.27 -2.25
C ILE A 71 10.19 -8.12 -1.04
N PHE A 72 10.15 -6.95 -0.39
CA PHE A 72 9.23 -6.70 0.71
C PHE A 72 7.76 -6.84 0.30
N GLY A 73 7.39 -6.40 -0.90
CA GLY A 73 6.05 -6.63 -1.46
C GLY A 73 5.70 -8.11 -1.56
N HIS A 74 6.62 -8.94 -2.09
CA HIS A 74 6.42 -10.39 -2.19
C HIS A 74 6.36 -11.07 -0.81
N ILE A 75 7.16 -10.64 0.15
CA ILE A 75 7.10 -11.12 1.54
C ILE A 75 5.72 -10.83 2.14
N GLY A 76 5.18 -9.63 1.95
CA GLY A 76 3.84 -9.27 2.41
C GLY A 76 2.74 -10.16 1.82
N VAL A 77 2.82 -10.47 0.53
CA VAL A 77 1.90 -11.42 -0.13
C VAL A 77 2.03 -12.83 0.45
N LEU A 78 3.27 -13.30 0.67
CA LEU A 78 3.52 -14.61 1.26
C LEU A 78 2.92 -14.71 2.67
N ILE A 79 3.11 -13.68 3.51
CA ILE A 79 2.50 -13.59 4.84
C ILE A 79 0.98 -13.63 4.73
N SER A 80 0.40 -12.90 3.78
CA SER A 80 -1.05 -12.86 3.58
C SER A 80 -1.61 -14.24 3.22
N PHE A 81 -0.90 -15.02 2.40
CA PHE A 81 -1.30 -16.40 2.10
C PHE A 81 -1.10 -17.35 3.28
N ALA A 82 0.02 -17.24 4.00
CA ALA A 82 0.28 -18.06 5.17
C ALA A 82 -0.78 -17.84 6.26
N VAL A 83 -1.09 -16.58 6.57
CA VAL A 83 -2.12 -16.21 7.55
C VAL A 83 -3.52 -16.55 7.04
N GLY A 84 -3.79 -16.32 5.76
CA GLY A 84 -5.06 -16.64 5.12
C GLY A 84 -5.40 -18.13 5.08
N ALA A 85 -4.43 -19.03 5.29
CA ALA A 85 -4.68 -20.45 5.45
C ALA A 85 -5.31 -20.81 6.80
N TYR A 86 -5.19 -19.94 7.82
CA TYR A 86 -5.66 -20.18 9.18
C TYR A 86 -6.81 -19.26 9.61
N LEU A 87 -7.03 -18.15 8.91
CA LEU A 87 -8.01 -17.13 9.26
C LEU A 87 -9.17 -17.06 8.25
N ASP A 88 -10.35 -16.68 8.73
CA ASP A 88 -11.47 -16.33 7.85
C ASP A 88 -11.17 -15.08 7.02
N TRP A 89 -11.83 -14.93 5.87
CA TRP A 89 -11.59 -13.81 4.95
C TRP A 89 -11.76 -12.42 5.61
N ARG A 90 -12.70 -12.28 6.57
CA ARG A 90 -12.89 -11.03 7.33
C ARG A 90 -11.74 -10.75 8.29
N GLN A 91 -11.26 -11.77 8.98
CA GLN A 91 -10.11 -11.66 9.89
C GLN A 91 -8.84 -11.35 9.09
N LEU A 92 -8.65 -12.01 7.94
CA LEU A 92 -7.56 -11.71 7.03
C LEU A 92 -7.64 -10.27 6.51
N ALA A 93 -8.83 -9.81 6.09
CA ALA A 93 -9.03 -8.43 5.66
C ALA A 93 -8.67 -7.43 6.76
N PHE A 94 -8.97 -7.73 8.03
CA PHE A 94 -8.59 -6.89 9.17
C PHE A 94 -7.07 -6.81 9.34
N VAL A 95 -6.36 -7.94 9.24
CA VAL A 95 -4.90 -7.99 9.32
C VAL A 95 -4.28 -7.18 8.16
N VAL A 96 -4.76 -7.40 6.94
CA VAL A 96 -4.23 -6.72 5.73
C VAL A 96 -4.57 -5.23 5.75
N ALA A 97 -5.71 -4.82 6.30
CA ALA A 97 -6.07 -3.41 6.49
C ALA A 97 -5.09 -2.65 7.41
N GLY A 98 -4.31 -3.35 8.24
CA GLY A 98 -3.23 -2.76 9.02
C GLY A 98 -2.11 -2.17 8.14
N ALA A 99 -1.75 -2.81 7.03
CA ALA A 99 -0.68 -2.35 6.15
C ALA A 99 -0.92 -0.95 5.53
N PRO A 100 -2.07 -0.63 4.90
CA PRO A 100 -2.34 0.70 4.38
C PRO A 100 -2.48 1.75 5.49
N LEU A 101 -2.94 1.38 6.69
CA LEU A 101 -2.96 2.30 7.83
C LEU A 101 -1.55 2.63 8.33
N MET A 102 -0.66 1.64 8.41
CA MET A 102 0.75 1.86 8.71
C MET A 102 1.40 2.76 7.67
N LEU A 103 1.13 2.53 6.38
CA LEU A 103 1.60 3.39 5.30
C LEU A 103 1.14 4.84 5.48
N LEU A 104 -0.15 5.06 5.75
CA LEU A 104 -0.71 6.37 6.00
C LEU A 104 0.02 7.08 7.16
N MET A 105 0.22 6.38 8.27
CA MET A 105 0.96 6.90 9.43
C MET A 105 2.41 7.23 9.08
N SER A 106 3.13 6.33 8.41
CA SER A 106 4.52 6.55 8.01
C SER A 106 4.69 7.77 7.12
N ILE A 107 3.78 8.00 6.16
CA ILE A 107 3.87 9.16 5.26
C ILE A 107 3.66 10.49 6.00
N LEU A 108 2.84 10.51 7.06
CA LEU A 108 2.66 11.71 7.88
C LEU A 108 3.96 12.13 8.58
N TYR A 109 4.80 11.16 8.98
CA TYR A 109 6.07 11.42 9.65
C TYR A 109 7.24 11.73 8.72
N ILE A 110 7.18 11.37 7.44
CA ILE A 110 8.28 11.64 6.48
C ILE A 110 8.30 13.15 6.16
N PRO A 111 9.36 13.91 6.52
CA PRO A 111 9.50 15.30 6.12
C PRO A 111 9.64 15.42 4.59
N GLU A 112 9.16 16.52 4.01
CA GLU A 112 9.34 16.74 2.57
C GLU A 112 10.84 16.82 2.26
N THR A 113 11.31 15.98 1.33
CA THR A 113 12.66 16.14 0.77
C THR A 113 12.73 17.50 0.06
N PRO A 114 13.82 18.27 0.27
CA PRO A 114 13.97 19.63 -0.25
C PRO A 114 13.90 19.72 -1.77
#